data_AF-A0A543DIA2-F1
#
_entry.id   AF-A0A543DIA2-F1
#
_cell.length_a   1.000
_cell.length_b   1.000
_cell.length_c   1.000
_cell.angle_alpha   90.00
_cell.angle_beta   90.00
_cell.angle_gamma   90.00
#
_symmetry.space_group_name_H-M   'P 1'
#
loop_
_entity.id
_entity.type
_entity.pdbx_description
1 polymer ?
#
loop_
_entity_poly.entity_id
_entity_poly.type
_entity_poly.pdbx_seq_one_letter_code
_entity_poly.pdbx_strand_id
1 'polypeptide(L)'
;MIAAGPGGGGAVRPGPSTPEEDDVRDPDEGVGADGTIVTGAARHRVPAAFEPVLAAAVAALGDDVELYLYGSVATGRARPPASDVDLLSVGLPGPAAAELGRLLSGRFADLCRGVEIGAAQPADLVGPADEPYGLRVFLRHYCVRLSGPPRPDPPAFPADVRAARGFNGDIAQHAQRWRQDLRAGADPAALARRVGRKSLLALASLVSVRDATWTTDRARAARRWSQVRPAMSGDLEVLLRWTDGADLPADPGRVQRMVEGAVARIVEDFATTVGLWRARPPDR
;
A
#
# COMPACT_ATOMS: atom_id res chain seq x y z
N MET A 1 -12.34 1.31 -64.05
CA MET A 1 -10.95 1.24 -63.55
C MET A 1 -10.71 2.51 -62.74
N ILE A 2 -10.50 2.39 -61.40
CA ILE A 2 -9.83 3.37 -60.51
C ILE A 2 -10.62 4.69 -60.25
N ALA A 3 -10.80 5.23 -59.04
CA ALA A 3 -10.42 4.89 -57.68
C ALA A 3 -11.36 5.60 -56.68
N ALA A 4 -11.50 5.00 -55.51
CA ALA A 4 -11.92 5.65 -54.27
C ALA A 4 -10.75 6.46 -53.68
N GLY A 5 -11.05 7.54 -52.97
CA GLY A 5 -10.07 8.24 -52.13
C GLY A 5 -10.73 9.24 -51.15
N PRO A 6 -10.12 9.50 -49.98
CA PRO A 6 -10.82 9.72 -48.70
C PRO A 6 -10.49 11.08 -48.02
N GLY A 7 -11.19 11.41 -46.92
CA GLY A 7 -10.74 12.45 -45.97
C GLY A 7 -11.87 12.89 -45.02
N GLY A 8 -11.71 13.00 -43.71
CA GLY A 8 -10.58 12.75 -42.83
C GLY A 8 -11.11 12.82 -41.40
N GLY A 9 -10.89 11.77 -40.61
CA GLY A 9 -11.23 11.74 -39.20
C GLY A 9 -10.29 12.64 -38.42
N GLY A 10 -10.85 13.64 -37.73
CA GLY A 10 -10.12 14.47 -36.79
C GLY A 10 -9.69 13.63 -35.60
N ALA A 11 -8.41 13.28 -35.55
CA ALA A 11 -7.78 12.69 -34.39
C ALA A 11 -7.75 13.71 -33.24
N VAL A 12 -8.55 13.46 -32.21
CA VAL A 12 -8.44 14.14 -30.92
C VAL A 12 -7.06 13.80 -30.34
N ARG A 13 -6.19 14.80 -30.26
CA ARG A 13 -4.91 14.67 -29.57
C ARG A 13 -5.18 14.55 -28.06
N PRO A 14 -4.64 13.56 -27.34
CA PRO A 14 -4.65 13.58 -25.90
C PRO A 14 -3.77 14.75 -25.44
N GLY A 15 -4.36 15.64 -24.63
CA GLY A 15 -3.63 16.72 -23.97
C GLY A 15 -2.57 16.17 -23.00
N PRO A 16 -1.57 16.98 -22.63
CA PRO A 16 -0.54 16.55 -21.70
C PRO A 16 -1.16 16.24 -20.34
N SER A 17 -0.93 15.02 -19.85
CA SER A 17 -1.22 14.59 -18.49
C SER A 17 -0.54 15.55 -17.49
N THR A 18 -1.34 16.13 -16.60
CA THR A 18 -0.88 17.01 -15.51
C THR A 18 0.08 16.26 -14.57
N PRO A 19 1.15 16.88 -14.04
CA PRO A 19 2.16 16.21 -13.22
C PRO A 19 1.76 15.96 -11.76
N GLU A 20 0.47 16.04 -11.43
CA GLU A 20 -0.02 16.10 -10.04
C GLU A 20 -0.40 14.73 -9.42
N GLU A 21 -0.38 13.62 -10.17
CA GLU A 21 -0.83 12.29 -9.68
C GLU A 21 0.31 11.36 -9.17
N ASP A 22 1.56 11.81 -9.14
CA ASP A 22 2.75 10.94 -9.06
C ASP A 22 3.38 10.78 -7.65
N ASP A 23 2.61 11.03 -6.57
CA ASP A 23 3.17 11.23 -5.21
C ASP A 23 3.28 9.95 -4.35
N VAL A 24 2.76 8.80 -4.82
CA VAL A 24 2.80 7.50 -4.08
C VAL A 24 3.48 6.38 -4.89
N ARG A 25 3.88 6.66 -6.12
CA ARG A 25 4.46 5.67 -7.03
C ARG A 25 5.94 5.46 -6.72
N ASP A 26 6.32 4.20 -6.54
CA ASP A 26 7.72 3.78 -6.62
C ASP A 26 8.03 3.38 -8.07
N PRO A 27 8.73 4.23 -8.86
CA PRO A 27 9.02 3.93 -10.25
C PRO A 27 10.03 2.78 -10.42
N ASP A 28 10.77 2.44 -9.36
CA ASP A 28 11.79 1.39 -9.37
C ASP A 28 11.23 0.04 -8.90
N GLU A 29 9.93 -0.02 -8.64
CA GLU A 29 9.24 -1.24 -8.28
C GLU A 29 9.11 -2.20 -9.46
N GLY A 30 9.51 -3.45 -9.25
CA GLY A 30 9.44 -4.47 -10.29
C GLY A 30 10.04 -5.81 -9.89
N VAL A 31 10.36 -6.61 -10.91
CA VAL A 31 10.95 -7.94 -10.77
C VAL A 31 12.38 -7.89 -11.29
N GLY A 32 13.33 -8.25 -10.44
CA GLY A 32 14.74 -8.37 -10.78
C GLY A 32 15.00 -9.52 -11.74
N ALA A 33 16.19 -9.53 -12.35
CA ALA A 33 16.60 -10.59 -13.29
C ALA A 33 16.64 -12.00 -12.65
N ASP A 34 16.77 -12.07 -11.32
CA ASP A 34 16.74 -13.29 -10.51
C ASP A 34 15.33 -13.67 -10.01
N GLY A 35 14.29 -12.94 -10.45
CA GLY A 35 12.90 -13.17 -10.05
C GLY A 35 12.54 -12.61 -8.68
N THR A 36 13.42 -11.83 -8.05
CA THR A 36 13.15 -11.20 -6.75
C THR A 36 12.44 -9.85 -6.90
N ILE A 37 11.75 -9.44 -5.83
CA ILE A 37 11.15 -8.11 -5.75
C ILE A 37 12.27 -7.06 -5.72
N VAL A 38 12.10 -5.99 -6.49
CA VAL A 38 12.96 -4.79 -6.48
C VAL A 38 12.08 -3.58 -6.18
N THR A 39 12.60 -2.63 -5.42
CA THR A 39 11.95 -1.36 -5.07
C THR A 39 12.99 -0.24 -5.04
N GLY A 40 12.49 0.99 -4.89
CA GLY A 40 13.28 2.18 -4.72
C GLY A 40 13.64 2.54 -3.27
N ALA A 41 13.27 1.73 -2.28
CA ALA A 41 13.55 2.04 -0.87
C ALA A 41 15.05 1.86 -0.56
N ALA A 42 15.75 2.96 -0.27
CA ALA A 42 17.18 2.90 0.04
C ALA A 42 17.66 4.06 0.92
N ARG A 43 18.60 3.78 1.82
CA ARG A 43 19.13 4.80 2.76
C ARG A 43 19.70 6.03 2.06
N HIS A 44 20.42 5.83 0.95
CA HIS A 44 21.05 6.92 0.19
C HIS A 44 20.04 7.80 -0.57
N ARG A 45 18.78 7.39 -0.68
CA ARG A 45 17.69 8.15 -1.32
C ARG A 45 16.90 9.00 -0.34
N VAL A 46 17.07 8.78 0.96
CA VAL A 46 16.39 9.55 1.99
C VAL A 46 16.80 11.03 1.87
N PRO A 47 15.86 11.96 1.67
CA PRO A 47 16.21 13.37 1.55
C PRO A 47 16.75 13.90 2.87
N ALA A 48 17.86 14.66 2.81
CA ALA A 48 18.54 15.19 3.99
C ALA A 48 17.61 16.02 4.90
N ALA A 49 16.58 16.65 4.33
CA ALA A 49 15.59 17.43 5.07
C ALA A 49 14.83 16.61 6.14
N PHE A 50 14.66 15.29 5.93
CA PHE A 50 13.94 14.42 6.89
C PHE A 50 14.85 13.82 7.96
N GLU A 51 16.17 13.92 7.84
CA GLU A 51 17.12 13.35 8.82
C GLU A 51 16.87 13.79 10.27
N PRO A 52 16.49 15.06 10.57
CA PRO A 52 16.16 15.46 11.93
C PRO A 52 14.98 14.69 12.53
N VAL A 53 13.97 14.35 11.72
CA VAL A 53 12.81 13.55 12.17
C VAL A 53 13.26 12.13 12.49
N LEU A 54 14.05 11.52 11.61
CA LEU A 54 14.54 10.16 11.77
C LEU A 54 15.47 10.04 12.98
N ALA A 55 16.38 10.98 13.16
CA ALA A 55 17.27 11.03 14.32
C ALA A 55 16.50 11.18 15.63
N ALA A 56 15.45 12.03 15.65
CA ALA A 56 14.59 12.19 16.82
C ALA A 56 13.78 10.92 17.13
N ALA A 57 13.30 10.22 16.10
CA ALA A 57 12.60 8.95 16.26
C ALA A 57 13.55 7.87 16.82
N VAL A 58 14.75 7.72 16.26
CA VAL A 58 15.74 6.75 16.75
C VAL A 58 16.16 7.05 18.19
N ALA A 59 16.40 8.32 18.54
CA ALA A 59 16.82 8.71 19.89
C ALA A 59 15.74 8.48 20.97
N ALA A 60 14.46 8.35 20.57
CA ALA A 60 13.36 8.11 21.48
C ALA A 60 13.14 6.61 21.80
N LEU A 61 13.89 5.71 21.14
CA LEU A 61 13.73 4.27 21.27
C LEU A 61 14.87 3.65 22.06
N GLY A 62 14.58 2.54 22.75
CA GLY A 62 15.61 1.71 23.38
C GLY A 62 16.30 0.79 22.37
N ASP A 63 17.48 0.28 22.74
CA ASP A 63 18.34 -0.53 21.87
C ASP A 63 17.70 -1.84 21.39
N ASP A 64 16.71 -2.35 22.12
CA ASP A 64 15.97 -3.58 21.78
C ASP A 64 14.86 -3.37 20.75
N VAL A 65 14.55 -2.12 20.39
CA VAL A 65 13.51 -1.78 19.40
C VAL A 65 14.14 -1.56 18.05
N GLU A 66 13.60 -2.23 17.03
CA GLU A 66 13.98 -1.96 15.65
C GLU A 66 13.09 -0.89 15.05
N LEU A 67 13.68 0.03 14.31
CA LEU A 67 12.94 1.07 13.58
C LEU A 67 13.24 0.99 12.09
N TYR A 68 12.19 1.08 11.31
CA TYR A 68 12.21 1.01 9.86
C TYR A 68 11.51 2.24 9.28
N LEU A 69 12.08 2.81 8.23
CA LEU A 69 11.50 3.86 7.41
C LEU A 69 10.93 3.25 6.14
N TYR A 70 9.72 3.62 5.73
CA TYR A 70 9.15 3.21 4.45
C TYR A 70 8.47 4.40 3.75
N GLY A 71 7.77 4.11 2.65
CA GLY A 71 6.97 5.10 1.94
C GLY A 71 7.81 6.12 1.18
N SER A 72 7.22 7.28 0.92
CA SER A 72 7.78 8.32 0.03
C SER A 72 9.16 8.83 0.50
N VAL A 73 9.43 8.84 1.80
CA VAL A 73 10.73 9.27 2.34
C VAL A 73 11.81 8.23 2.06
N ALA A 74 11.50 6.94 2.23
CA ALA A 74 12.42 5.84 1.93
C ALA A 74 12.81 5.78 0.45
N THR A 75 11.90 6.18 -0.44
CA THR A 75 12.10 6.17 -1.90
C THR A 75 12.64 7.48 -2.46
N GLY A 76 12.86 8.51 -1.63
CA GLY A 76 13.35 9.82 -2.06
C GLY A 76 12.33 10.66 -2.84
N ARG A 77 11.04 10.34 -2.68
CA ARG A 77 9.92 11.01 -3.37
C ARG A 77 9.21 12.03 -2.49
N ALA A 78 9.44 12.00 -1.19
CA ALA A 78 8.81 12.91 -0.24
C ALA A 78 9.11 14.38 -0.53
N ARG A 79 8.08 15.22 -0.38
CA ARG A 79 8.09 16.66 -0.60
C ARG A 79 7.64 17.36 0.69
N PRO A 80 8.54 18.09 1.38
CA PRO A 80 8.13 18.96 2.47
C PRO A 80 7.19 20.09 2.00
N PRO A 81 6.17 20.48 2.77
CA PRO A 81 5.64 19.83 3.96
C PRO A 81 4.50 18.81 3.65
N ALA A 82 4.30 18.48 2.38
CA ALA A 82 3.13 17.74 1.90
C ALA A 82 3.15 16.23 2.19
N SER A 83 4.33 15.65 2.43
CA SER A 83 4.50 14.21 2.66
C SER A 83 4.46 13.84 4.14
N ASP A 84 3.97 12.63 4.42
CA ASP A 84 4.09 11.98 5.73
C ASP A 84 5.46 11.31 5.87
N VAL A 85 5.90 11.12 7.11
CA VAL A 85 7.02 10.25 7.47
C VAL A 85 6.46 8.96 8.04
N ASP A 86 6.60 7.89 7.28
CA ASP A 86 6.06 6.58 7.63
C ASP A 86 7.13 5.68 8.25
N LEU A 87 6.91 5.26 9.50
CA LEU A 87 7.82 4.43 10.28
C LEU A 87 7.12 3.15 10.73
N LEU A 88 7.88 2.07 10.86
CA LEU A 88 7.44 0.82 11.48
C LEU A 88 8.44 0.45 12.58
N SER A 89 7.92 0.24 13.79
CA SER A 89 8.67 -0.27 14.93
C SER A 89 8.43 -1.76 15.13
N VAL A 90 9.47 -2.50 15.52
CA VAL A 90 9.36 -3.89 15.97
C VAL A 90 9.81 -3.97 17.42
N GLY A 91 8.91 -4.38 18.32
CA GLY A 91 9.16 -4.48 19.76
C GLY A 91 8.65 -3.29 20.58
N LEU A 92 8.18 -2.22 19.93
CA LEU A 92 7.50 -1.11 20.61
C LEU A 92 5.99 -1.41 20.70
N PRO A 93 5.35 -1.30 21.89
CA PRO A 93 3.91 -1.46 22.00
C PRO A 93 3.15 -0.42 21.18
N GLY A 94 2.03 -0.83 20.56
CA GLY A 94 1.19 0.04 19.71
C GLY A 94 0.83 1.40 20.32
N PRO A 95 0.34 1.47 21.58
CA PRO A 95 0.04 2.75 22.22
C PRO A 95 1.26 3.66 22.37
N ALA A 96 2.45 3.10 22.63
CA ALA A 96 3.68 3.87 22.74
C ALA A 96 4.16 4.37 21.37
N ALA A 97 4.04 3.54 20.32
CA ALA A 97 4.34 3.94 18.95
C ALA A 97 3.44 5.10 18.48
N ALA A 98 2.13 5.01 18.73
CA ALA A 98 1.17 6.04 18.38
C ALA A 98 1.45 7.37 19.11
N GLU A 99 1.76 7.30 20.41
CA GLU A 99 2.09 8.49 21.18
C GLU A 99 3.38 9.15 20.69
N LEU A 100 4.43 8.37 20.40
CA LEU A 100 5.66 8.88 19.82
C LEU A 100 5.41 9.54 18.45
N GLY A 101 4.62 8.90 17.58
CA GLY A 101 4.23 9.47 16.29
C GLY A 101 3.51 10.82 16.43
N ARG A 102 2.58 10.93 17.39
CA ARG A 102 1.88 12.18 17.70
C ARG A 102 2.83 13.28 18.17
N LEU A 103 3.77 12.96 19.08
CA LEU A 103 4.77 13.90 19.57
C LEU A 103 5.69 14.40 18.46
N LEU A 104 6.17 13.50 17.60
CA LEU A 104 7.02 13.86 16.47
C LEU A 104 6.26 14.66 15.41
N SER A 105 4.99 14.30 15.12
CA SER A 105 4.12 15.07 14.23
C SER A 105 3.97 16.52 14.70
N GLY A 106 3.74 16.73 16.00
CA GLY A 106 3.66 18.08 16.55
C GLY A 106 4.99 18.83 16.49
N ARG A 107 6.11 18.15 16.77
CA ARG A 107 7.45 18.75 16.75
C ARG A 107 7.92 19.15 15.35
N PHE A 108 7.50 18.42 14.32
CA PHE A 108 7.97 18.57 12.93
C PHE A 108 6.83 18.96 11.97
N ALA A 109 5.79 19.62 12.47
CA ALA A 109 4.61 20.02 11.69
C ALA A 109 4.93 20.95 10.51
N ASP A 110 6.02 21.72 10.60
CA ASP A 110 6.47 22.61 9.51
C ASP A 110 7.21 21.85 8.38
N LEU A 111 7.65 20.62 8.65
CA LEU A 111 8.49 19.84 7.73
C LEU A 111 7.71 18.72 7.04
N CYS A 112 6.70 18.16 7.69
CA CYS A 112 5.92 17.03 7.20
C CYS A 112 4.47 17.15 7.64
N ARG A 113 3.57 16.52 6.87
CA ARG A 113 2.14 16.50 7.19
C ARG A 113 1.86 15.71 8.48
N GLY A 114 2.67 14.70 8.75
CA GLY A 114 2.63 13.91 9.97
C GLY A 114 3.75 12.88 10.02
N VAL A 115 3.91 12.29 11.21
CA VAL A 115 4.77 11.15 11.47
C VAL A 115 3.90 10.01 11.97
N GLU A 116 3.78 8.95 11.17
CA GLU A 116 3.04 7.75 11.52
C GLU A 116 4.01 6.64 11.93
N ILE A 117 3.77 6.00 13.08
CA ILE A 117 4.59 4.88 13.55
C ILE A 117 3.71 3.65 13.75
N GLY A 118 3.81 2.71 12.82
CA GLY A 118 3.25 1.37 12.97
C GLY A 118 3.99 0.58 14.04
N ALA A 119 3.30 -0.38 14.65
CA ALA A 119 3.87 -1.28 15.65
C ALA A 119 3.67 -2.74 15.23
N ALA A 120 4.77 -3.48 15.24
CA ALA A 120 4.81 -4.93 15.17
C ALA A 120 5.56 -5.48 16.38
N GLN A 121 5.32 -6.73 16.71
CA GLN A 121 6.06 -7.48 17.72
C GLN A 121 7.03 -8.46 17.04
N PRO A 122 8.15 -8.84 17.69
CA PRO A 122 9.06 -9.85 17.15
C PRO A 122 8.34 -11.16 16.78
N ALA A 123 7.31 -11.54 17.55
CA ALA A 123 6.48 -12.72 17.28
C ALA A 123 5.75 -12.65 15.94
N ASP A 124 5.41 -11.45 15.45
CA ASP A 124 4.72 -11.24 14.17
C ASP A 124 5.62 -11.56 12.97
N LEU A 125 6.94 -11.66 13.18
CA LEU A 125 7.91 -12.02 12.15
C LEU A 125 8.22 -13.52 12.11
N VAL A 126 7.66 -14.31 13.03
CA VAL A 126 8.03 -15.72 13.21
C VAL A 126 7.04 -16.65 12.51
N GLY A 127 7.56 -17.69 11.87
CA GLY A 127 6.77 -18.80 11.34
C GLY A 127 6.49 -18.73 9.83
N PRO A 128 5.92 -19.82 9.28
CA PRO A 128 5.73 -19.99 7.84
C PRO A 128 4.42 -19.41 7.31
N ALA A 129 3.52 -18.94 8.20
CA ALA A 129 2.22 -18.39 7.86
C ALA A 129 2.33 -17.15 6.94
N ASP A 130 1.25 -16.86 6.24
CA ASP A 130 1.23 -15.81 5.20
C ASP A 130 1.48 -14.41 5.80
N GLU A 131 0.89 -14.09 6.94
CA GLU A 131 1.05 -12.80 7.62
C GLU A 131 2.52 -12.52 8.02
N PRO A 132 3.22 -13.38 8.80
CA PRO A 132 4.65 -13.21 9.06
C PRO A 132 5.51 -13.20 7.81
N TYR A 133 5.15 -13.98 6.78
CA TYR A 133 5.85 -13.96 5.51
C TYR A 133 5.73 -12.60 4.83
N GLY A 134 4.51 -12.07 4.72
CA GLY A 134 4.24 -10.74 4.15
C GLY A 134 4.97 -9.63 4.89
N LEU A 135 5.00 -9.67 6.23
CA LEU A 135 5.72 -8.67 7.03
C LEU A 135 7.24 -8.73 6.78
N ARG A 136 7.83 -9.93 6.65
CA ARG A 136 9.26 -10.06 6.30
C ARG A 136 9.55 -9.56 4.88
N VAL A 137 8.65 -9.80 3.92
CA VAL A 137 8.77 -9.27 2.55
C VAL A 137 8.71 -7.73 2.59
N PHE A 138 7.77 -7.17 3.34
CA PHE A 138 7.64 -5.72 3.54
C PHE A 138 8.92 -5.11 4.11
N LEU A 139 9.41 -5.66 5.22
CA LEU A 139 10.64 -5.18 5.86
C LEU A 139 11.88 -5.30 4.97
N ARG A 140 11.98 -6.36 4.16
CA ARG A 140 13.14 -6.55 3.27
C ARG A 140 13.12 -5.56 2.11
N HIS A 141 11.97 -5.34 1.51
CA HIS A 141 11.89 -4.70 0.21
C HIS A 141 11.37 -3.27 0.25
N TYR A 142 10.55 -2.89 1.22
CA TYR A 142 9.95 -1.54 1.25
C TYR A 142 10.48 -0.67 2.37
N CYS A 143 11.32 -1.24 3.23
CA CYS A 143 11.82 -0.55 4.41
C CYS A 143 13.33 -0.31 4.34
N VAL A 144 13.74 0.85 4.81
CA VAL A 144 15.12 1.17 5.18
C VAL A 144 15.23 1.00 6.69
N ARG A 145 16.11 0.11 7.14
CA ARG A 145 16.40 -0.06 8.57
C ARG A 145 17.14 1.17 9.11
N LEU A 146 16.64 1.75 10.20
CA LEU A 146 17.23 2.91 10.88
C LEU A 146 17.97 2.54 12.17
N SER A 147 17.41 1.63 12.97
CA SER A 147 18.00 1.23 14.27
C SER A 147 17.61 -0.21 14.68
N GLY A 148 18.17 -0.66 15.81
CA GLY A 148 17.89 -1.92 16.48
C GLY A 148 19.09 -2.89 16.49
N PRO A 149 18.92 -4.10 17.07
CA PRO A 149 20.03 -5.04 17.29
C PRO A 149 20.72 -5.50 16.00
N PRO A 150 22.05 -5.65 15.98
CA PRO A 150 22.75 -6.08 14.77
C PRO A 150 22.23 -7.45 14.30
N ARG A 151 21.78 -7.52 13.05
CA ARG A 151 21.36 -8.77 12.39
C ARG A 151 21.63 -8.67 10.90
N PRO A 152 21.92 -9.79 10.21
CA PRO A 152 22.03 -9.78 8.77
C PRO A 152 20.68 -9.44 8.13
N ASP A 153 20.73 -8.80 6.97
CA ASP A 153 19.57 -8.65 6.13
C ASP A 153 19.02 -10.02 5.70
N PRO A 154 17.70 -10.24 5.72
CA PRO A 154 17.14 -11.45 5.15
C PRO A 154 17.43 -11.50 3.64
N PRO A 155 17.46 -12.71 3.03
CA PRO A 155 17.58 -12.83 1.59
C PRO A 155 16.44 -12.10 0.88
N ALA A 156 16.69 -11.66 -0.36
CA ALA A 156 15.63 -11.11 -1.19
C ALA A 156 14.51 -12.14 -1.41
N PHE A 157 13.27 -11.69 -1.31
CA PHE A 157 12.09 -12.52 -1.54
C PHE A 157 11.68 -12.53 -3.01
N PRO A 158 11.21 -13.68 -3.53
CA PRO A 158 10.69 -13.79 -4.89
C PRO A 158 9.45 -12.92 -5.09
N ALA A 159 9.29 -12.37 -6.29
CA ALA A 159 8.08 -11.67 -6.73
C ALA A 159 7.02 -12.69 -7.16
N ASP A 160 6.46 -13.42 -6.20
CA ASP A 160 5.60 -14.57 -6.46
C ASP A 160 4.24 -14.48 -5.76
N VAL A 161 3.44 -15.53 -5.98
CA VAL A 161 2.11 -15.68 -5.38
C VAL A 161 2.14 -15.70 -3.85
N ARG A 162 3.23 -16.18 -3.24
CA ARG A 162 3.36 -16.26 -1.78
C ARG A 162 3.59 -14.87 -1.20
N ALA A 163 4.40 -14.03 -1.86
CA ALA A 163 4.57 -12.63 -1.48
C ALA A 163 3.26 -11.85 -1.63
N ALA A 164 2.57 -11.99 -2.77
CA ALA A 164 1.27 -11.36 -3.01
C ALA A 164 0.22 -11.78 -1.96
N ARG A 165 0.15 -13.07 -1.63
CA ARG A 165 -0.73 -13.57 -0.57
C ARG A 165 -0.32 -13.03 0.79
N GLY A 166 0.97 -12.97 1.10
CA GLY A 166 1.48 -12.43 2.35
C GLY A 166 1.05 -10.98 2.59
N PHE A 167 1.05 -10.13 1.56
CA PHE A 167 0.62 -8.74 1.68
C PHE A 167 -0.89 -8.56 1.84
N ASN A 168 -1.69 -9.32 1.07
CA ASN A 168 -3.10 -8.97 0.84
C ASN A 168 -4.08 -10.14 0.90
N GLY A 169 -3.65 -11.32 1.34
CA GLY A 169 -4.53 -12.49 1.47
C GLY A 169 -5.60 -12.35 2.56
N ASP A 170 -5.51 -11.33 3.42
CA ASP A 170 -6.50 -10.92 4.41
C ASP A 170 -7.67 -10.10 3.83
N ILE A 171 -7.68 -9.79 2.52
CA ILE A 171 -8.70 -8.92 1.90
C ILE A 171 -10.15 -9.39 2.16
N ALA A 172 -10.39 -10.70 2.21
CA ALA A 172 -11.71 -11.25 2.54
C ALA A 172 -12.12 -10.95 3.99
N GLN A 173 -11.17 -11.02 4.93
CA GLN A 173 -11.41 -10.69 6.34
C GLN A 173 -11.71 -9.19 6.49
N HIS A 174 -11.00 -8.34 5.74
CA HIS A 174 -11.31 -6.91 5.68
C HIS A 174 -12.71 -6.64 5.13
N ALA A 175 -13.10 -7.29 4.02
CA ALA A 175 -14.43 -7.15 3.47
C ALA A 175 -15.53 -7.59 4.47
N GLN A 176 -15.28 -8.63 5.27
CA GLN A 176 -16.17 -9.02 6.35
C GLN A 176 -16.26 -7.96 7.45
N ARG A 177 -15.11 -7.44 7.91
CA ARG A 177 -15.06 -6.37 8.92
C ARG A 177 -15.78 -5.11 8.45
N TRP A 178 -15.60 -4.67 7.21
CA TRP A 178 -16.29 -3.49 6.68
C TRP A 178 -17.81 -3.64 6.63
N ARG A 179 -18.33 -4.86 6.37
CA ARG A 179 -19.77 -5.13 6.49
C ARG A 179 -20.26 -5.02 7.94
N GLN A 180 -19.43 -5.41 8.91
CA GLN A 180 -19.74 -5.26 10.33
C GLN A 180 -19.69 -3.78 10.74
N ASP A 181 -18.67 -3.05 10.33
CA ASP A 181 -18.52 -1.60 10.55
C ASP A 181 -19.74 -0.82 10.03
N LEU A 182 -20.22 -1.15 8.82
CA LEU A 182 -21.42 -0.53 8.24
C LEU A 182 -22.67 -0.76 9.09
N ARG A 183 -22.87 -1.98 9.60
CA ARG A 183 -23.99 -2.31 10.49
C ARG A 183 -23.87 -1.63 11.85
N ALA A 184 -22.64 -1.42 12.31
CA ALA A 184 -22.33 -0.71 13.55
C ALA A 184 -22.39 0.82 13.41
N GLY A 185 -22.71 1.35 12.23
CA GLY A 185 -22.84 2.79 12.00
C GLY A 185 -21.50 3.53 11.91
N ALA A 186 -20.44 2.88 11.42
CA ALA A 186 -19.16 3.53 11.17
C ALA A 186 -19.31 4.72 10.21
N ASP A 187 -18.47 5.75 10.41
CA ASP A 187 -18.40 6.91 9.51
C ASP A 187 -18.15 6.44 8.05
N PRO A 188 -19.08 6.71 7.12
CA PRO A 188 -18.97 6.27 5.73
C PRO A 188 -17.73 6.82 5.03
N ALA A 189 -17.34 8.07 5.33
CA ALA A 189 -16.19 8.71 4.68
C ALA A 189 -14.87 8.04 5.10
N ALA A 190 -14.65 7.87 6.41
CA ALA A 190 -13.49 7.15 6.93
C ALA A 190 -13.45 5.69 6.45
N LEU A 191 -14.60 5.01 6.42
CA LEU A 191 -14.66 3.63 5.94
C LEU A 191 -14.36 3.53 4.44
N ALA A 192 -14.89 4.43 3.61
CA ALA A 192 -14.61 4.49 2.18
C ALA A 192 -13.12 4.61 1.88
N ARG A 193 -12.38 5.45 2.62
CA ARG A 193 -10.91 5.54 2.50
C ARG A 193 -10.22 4.21 2.78
N ARG A 194 -10.63 3.51 3.85
CA ARG A 194 -10.08 2.19 4.22
C ARG A 194 -10.37 1.14 3.14
N VAL A 195 -11.60 1.14 2.62
CA VAL A 195 -12.05 0.25 1.54
C VAL A 195 -11.21 0.49 0.28
N GLY A 196 -11.15 1.72 -0.22
CA GLY A 196 -10.35 2.09 -1.39
C GLY A 196 -8.89 1.66 -1.29
N ARG A 197 -8.22 2.06 -0.21
CA ARG A 197 -6.79 1.80 0.02
C ARG A 197 -6.46 0.31 0.02
N LYS A 198 -7.20 -0.50 0.77
CA LYS A 198 -6.90 -1.94 0.93
C LYS A 198 -7.36 -2.75 -0.28
N SER A 199 -8.52 -2.45 -0.86
CA SER A 199 -8.99 -3.13 -2.07
C SER A 199 -8.07 -2.91 -3.26
N LEU A 200 -7.60 -1.68 -3.49
CA LEU A 200 -6.67 -1.40 -4.58
C LEU A 200 -5.27 -1.93 -4.33
N LEU A 201 -4.83 -2.02 -3.07
CA LEU A 201 -3.57 -2.69 -2.75
C LEU A 201 -3.64 -4.19 -3.03
N ALA A 202 -4.76 -4.84 -2.71
CA ALA A 202 -5.00 -6.24 -3.07
C ALA A 202 -5.06 -6.42 -4.60
N LEU A 203 -5.70 -5.49 -5.32
CA LEU A 203 -5.72 -5.46 -6.79
C LEU A 203 -4.31 -5.33 -7.39
N ALA A 204 -3.42 -4.55 -6.77
CA ALA A 204 -2.03 -4.42 -7.22
C ALA A 204 -1.25 -5.73 -7.08
N SER A 205 -1.43 -6.46 -5.98
CA SER A 205 -0.88 -7.81 -5.83
C SER A 205 -1.46 -8.80 -6.84
N LEU A 206 -2.75 -8.69 -7.16
CA LEU A 206 -3.40 -9.51 -8.18
C LEU A 206 -2.81 -9.25 -9.58
N VAL A 207 -2.60 -7.99 -9.95
CA VAL A 207 -1.93 -7.59 -11.20
C VAL A 207 -0.50 -8.10 -11.24
N SER A 208 0.23 -7.97 -10.12
CA SER A 208 1.62 -8.46 -10.00
C SER A 208 1.73 -9.93 -10.38
N VAL A 209 0.91 -10.79 -9.76
CA VAL A 209 0.93 -12.23 -10.03
C VAL A 209 0.46 -12.52 -11.46
N ARG A 210 -0.65 -11.92 -11.90
CA ARG A 210 -1.25 -12.20 -13.22
C ARG A 210 -0.31 -11.86 -14.37
N ASP A 211 0.33 -10.70 -14.30
CA ASP A 211 1.16 -10.18 -15.38
C ASP A 211 2.64 -10.54 -15.20
N ALA A 212 2.98 -11.41 -14.23
CA ALA A 212 4.36 -11.77 -13.88
C ALA A 212 5.26 -10.55 -13.69
N THR A 213 4.73 -9.55 -12.98
CA THR A 213 5.39 -8.29 -12.63
C THR A 213 5.32 -8.09 -11.12
N TRP A 214 5.72 -6.92 -10.64
CA TRP A 214 5.55 -6.56 -9.25
C TRP A 214 5.18 -5.09 -9.13
N THR A 215 4.07 -4.82 -8.45
CA THR A 215 3.64 -3.45 -8.16
C THR A 215 2.69 -3.32 -6.96
N THR A 216 2.79 -2.21 -6.26
CA THR A 216 1.87 -1.72 -5.21
C THR A 216 1.20 -0.40 -5.61
N ASP A 217 1.50 0.11 -6.81
CA ASP A 217 0.86 1.28 -7.41
C ASP A 217 -0.62 0.97 -7.72
N ARG A 218 -1.49 1.57 -6.92
CA ARG A 218 -2.95 1.41 -6.99
C ARG A 218 -3.53 1.92 -8.30
N ALA A 219 -3.02 3.03 -8.83
CA ALA A 219 -3.51 3.63 -10.06
C ALA A 219 -3.08 2.81 -11.29
N ARG A 220 -1.82 2.35 -11.31
CA ARG A 220 -1.34 1.40 -12.33
C ARG A 220 -2.16 0.12 -12.31
N ALA A 221 -2.38 -0.45 -11.12
CA ALA A 221 -3.17 -1.66 -10.96
C ALA A 221 -4.62 -1.47 -11.43
N ALA A 222 -5.28 -0.38 -11.03
CA ALA A 222 -6.65 -0.06 -11.43
C ALA A 222 -6.78 0.12 -12.96
N ARG A 223 -5.86 0.86 -13.59
CA ARG A 223 -5.84 1.03 -15.06
C ARG A 223 -5.64 -0.31 -15.76
N ARG A 224 -4.69 -1.12 -15.29
CA ARG A 224 -4.42 -2.44 -15.86
C ARG A 224 -5.61 -3.38 -15.69
N TRP A 225 -6.22 -3.40 -14.51
CA TRP A 225 -7.39 -4.24 -14.24
C TRP A 225 -8.62 -3.79 -15.00
N SER A 226 -8.78 -2.49 -15.27
CA SER A 226 -9.86 -1.97 -16.13
C SER A 226 -9.77 -2.54 -17.55
N GLN A 227 -8.57 -2.85 -18.06
CA GLN A 227 -8.41 -3.54 -19.34
C GLN A 227 -8.78 -5.03 -19.25
N VAL A 228 -8.54 -5.66 -18.10
CA VAL A 228 -8.84 -7.09 -17.86
C VAL A 228 -10.33 -7.31 -17.59
N ARG A 229 -10.96 -6.39 -16.85
CA ARG A 229 -12.37 -6.39 -16.46
C ARG A 229 -13.00 -5.00 -16.78
N PRO A 230 -13.33 -4.70 -18.05
CA PRO A 230 -13.88 -3.40 -18.43
C PRO A 230 -15.13 -2.98 -17.62
N ALA A 231 -15.96 -3.95 -17.23
CA ALA A 231 -17.14 -3.72 -16.41
C ALA A 231 -16.85 -3.16 -15.00
N MET A 232 -15.61 -3.25 -14.51
CA MET A 232 -15.19 -2.71 -13.21
C MET A 232 -14.58 -1.31 -13.30
N SER A 233 -14.33 -0.77 -14.49
CA SER A 233 -13.53 0.47 -14.66
C SER A 233 -14.07 1.65 -13.85
N GLY A 234 -15.38 1.89 -13.89
CA GLY A 234 -16.01 2.98 -13.13
C GLY A 234 -15.94 2.77 -11.62
N ASP A 235 -16.08 1.53 -11.14
CA ASP A 235 -15.94 1.21 -9.72
C ASP A 235 -14.51 1.41 -9.23
N LEU A 236 -13.52 1.02 -10.04
CA LEU A 236 -12.10 1.18 -9.72
C LEU A 236 -11.69 2.66 -9.66
N GLU A 237 -12.24 3.50 -10.53
CA GLU A 237 -12.07 4.96 -10.48
C GLU A 237 -12.67 5.56 -9.20
N VAL A 238 -13.83 5.08 -8.75
CA VAL A 238 -14.40 5.49 -7.46
C VAL A 238 -13.49 5.08 -6.30
N LEU A 239 -12.96 3.86 -6.29
CA LEU A 239 -12.04 3.39 -5.25
C LEU A 239 -10.72 4.19 -5.22
N LEU A 240 -10.24 4.66 -6.38
CA LEU A 240 -9.06 5.53 -6.46
C LEU A 240 -9.35 6.87 -5.80
N ARG A 241 -10.44 7.54 -6.17
CA ARG A 241 -10.84 8.82 -5.55
C ARG A 241 -10.98 8.70 -4.04
N TRP A 242 -11.55 7.62 -3.54
CA TRP A 242 -11.65 7.36 -2.10
C TRP A 242 -10.28 7.21 -1.42
N THR A 243 -9.27 6.69 -2.11
CA THR A 243 -7.90 6.56 -1.57
C THR A 243 -7.29 7.91 -1.27
N ASP A 244 -7.51 8.88 -2.17
CA ASP A 244 -6.99 10.25 -2.10
C ASP A 244 -7.84 11.15 -1.20
N GLY A 245 -9.00 10.66 -0.75
CA GLY A 245 -9.96 11.42 0.05
C GLY A 245 -10.88 12.31 -0.77
N ALA A 246 -10.92 12.13 -2.09
CA ALA A 246 -11.83 12.81 -2.99
C ALA A 246 -13.18 12.06 -3.08
N ASP A 247 -14.27 12.81 -3.22
CA ASP A 247 -15.63 12.27 -3.41
C ASP A 247 -16.01 11.19 -2.36
N LEU A 248 -15.63 11.46 -1.09
CA LEU A 248 -15.97 10.58 0.01
C LEU A 248 -17.48 10.59 0.25
N PRO A 249 -18.11 9.42 0.39
CA PRO A 249 -19.54 9.32 0.55
C PRO A 249 -19.97 9.76 1.95
N ALA A 250 -21.07 10.51 2.03
CA ALA A 250 -21.82 10.68 3.28
C ALA A 250 -22.86 9.56 3.49
N ASP A 251 -23.29 8.89 2.41
CA ASP A 251 -24.26 7.80 2.44
C ASP A 251 -23.57 6.43 2.67
N PRO A 252 -23.86 5.72 3.79
CA PRO A 252 -23.34 4.36 4.02
C PRO A 252 -23.78 3.38 2.93
N GLY A 253 -24.93 3.59 2.29
CA GLY A 253 -25.42 2.75 1.19
C GLY A 253 -24.48 2.74 -0.02
N ARG A 254 -23.78 3.86 -0.29
CA ARG A 254 -22.77 3.92 -1.36
C ARG A 254 -21.54 3.08 -1.03
N VAL A 255 -21.09 3.07 0.22
CA VAL A 255 -20.00 2.21 0.69
C VAL A 255 -20.42 0.74 0.64
N GLN A 256 -21.64 0.44 1.11
CA GLN A 256 -22.19 -0.92 1.08
C GLN A 256 -22.22 -1.49 -0.34
N ARG A 257 -22.77 -0.76 -1.32
CA ARG A 257 -22.79 -1.18 -2.73
C ARG A 257 -21.39 -1.45 -3.28
N MET A 258 -20.40 -0.66 -2.90
CA MET A 258 -19.01 -0.88 -3.31
C MET A 258 -18.42 -2.16 -2.69
N VAL A 259 -18.68 -2.38 -1.40
CA VAL A 259 -18.23 -3.58 -0.67
C VAL A 259 -18.88 -4.86 -1.21
N GLU A 260 -20.16 -4.80 -1.56
CA GLU A 260 -20.94 -5.93 -2.08
C GLU A 260 -20.72 -6.16 -3.59
N GLY A 261 -20.34 -5.13 -4.33
CA GLY A 261 -20.07 -5.18 -5.76
C GLY A 261 -18.58 -5.36 -6.08
N ALA A 262 -17.88 -4.26 -6.35
CA ALA A 262 -16.51 -4.31 -6.86
C ALA A 262 -15.53 -4.98 -5.90
N VAL A 263 -15.63 -4.70 -4.59
CA VAL A 263 -14.73 -5.31 -3.60
C VAL A 263 -14.96 -6.81 -3.52
N ALA A 264 -16.21 -7.29 -3.56
CA ALA A 264 -16.51 -8.71 -3.57
C ALA A 264 -15.89 -9.41 -4.79
N ARG A 265 -15.95 -8.78 -5.97
CA ARG A 265 -15.27 -9.27 -7.19
C ARG A 265 -13.75 -9.29 -7.06
N ILE A 266 -13.15 -8.26 -6.46
CA ILE A 266 -11.70 -8.24 -6.16
C ILE A 266 -11.34 -9.40 -5.22
N VAL A 267 -12.13 -9.65 -4.17
CA VAL A 267 -11.90 -10.76 -3.24
C VAL A 267 -11.97 -12.11 -3.96
N GLU A 268 -12.95 -12.30 -4.85
CA GLU A 268 -13.10 -13.52 -5.65
C GLU A 268 -11.90 -13.73 -6.59
N ASP A 269 -11.57 -12.73 -7.42
CA ASP A 269 -10.45 -12.82 -8.36
C ASP A 269 -9.11 -13.04 -7.59
N PHE A 270 -8.95 -12.43 -6.42
CA PHE A 270 -7.79 -12.64 -5.54
C PHE A 270 -7.75 -14.06 -4.98
N ALA A 271 -8.87 -14.59 -4.50
CA ALA A 271 -8.96 -15.96 -3.98
C ALA A 271 -8.61 -17.00 -5.05
N THR A 272 -9.05 -16.79 -6.29
CA THR A 272 -8.77 -17.70 -7.41
C THR A 272 -7.32 -17.61 -7.91
N THR A 273 -6.75 -16.40 -7.98
CA THR A 273 -5.44 -16.19 -8.61
C THR A 273 -4.28 -16.27 -7.63
N VAL A 274 -4.47 -15.77 -6.41
CA VAL A 274 -3.42 -15.63 -5.39
C VAL A 274 -3.65 -16.57 -4.21
N GLY A 275 -4.92 -16.75 -3.84
CA GLY A 275 -5.33 -17.46 -2.63
C GLY A 275 -5.38 -16.52 -1.42
N LEU A 276 -6.37 -16.74 -0.55
CA LEU A 276 -6.54 -15.97 0.68
C LEU A 276 -5.66 -16.54 1.81
N TRP A 277 -5.43 -15.74 2.84
CA TRP A 277 -4.87 -16.24 4.09
C TRP A 277 -5.73 -17.38 4.62
N ARG A 278 -5.08 -18.43 5.08
CA ARG A 278 -5.79 -19.50 5.80
C ARG A 278 -6.39 -18.90 7.07
N ALA A 279 -7.64 -19.26 7.36
CA ALA A 279 -8.25 -18.89 8.63
C ALA A 279 -7.33 -19.36 9.76
N ARG A 280 -6.96 -18.44 10.66
CA ARG A 280 -6.25 -18.82 11.88
C ARG A 280 -7.18 -19.76 12.65
N PRO A 281 -6.72 -20.96 13.05
CA PRO A 281 -7.51 -21.77 13.98
C PRO A 281 -7.82 -20.90 15.21
N PRO A 282 -9.01 -21.01 15.81
CA PRO A 282 -9.26 -20.32 17.07
C PRO A 282 -8.17 -20.72 18.06
N ASP A 283 -7.59 -19.72 18.75
CA ASP A 283 -6.63 -19.97 19.82
C ASP A 283 -7.30 -20.93 20.82
N ARG A 284 -6.70 -22.11 21.01
CA ARG A 284 -7.16 -23.12 21.95
C ARG A 284 -6.63 -22.83 23.34
#